data_AF-K3X0D8-F1
#
_entry.id   AF-K3X0D8-F1
#
_cell.length_a   1.000
_cell.length_b   1.000
_cell.length_c   1.000
_cell.angle_alpha   90.00
_cell.angle_beta   90.00
_cell.angle_gamma   90.00
#
_symmetry.space_group_name_H-M   'P 1'
#
loop_
_entity.id
_entity.type
_entity.pdbx_description
1 polymer ?
#
loop_
_entity_poly.entity_id
_entity_poly.type
_entity_poly.pdbx_seq_one_letter_code
_entity_poly.pdbx_strand_id
1 'polypeptide(L)'
;MPRPTPIRNRERDLATLFHLTLTLRGGAQLGKAVKGRSKDGKGKKDGGREATDEEKRLQDSIRRMEMNDYMKKLTVSKKALLKEFMDKEEKISHMNKLKIQNHWRKIMRLVKVEALRKEVEIRSQNHERDVDRKDAIIQMLDRDLEEAEEQFQMALRSHLLNVDQLIDLQDERLLVLEKEFEHDLRHLEQEFTVEKDKIVVQHSMEKNELLRIMHAVEQQEKEREAEARQEHEQLREEIRNKNLEDINVLRITLDSNIEELEQHFETAHLNYLQNTDQRTQDFKYLTAKDQDLSRDIELKIRKIERLQSSIAHWRTKITQNVKECTERNRALEEEKSAISRHFQKLKAKMNRMRDEQKHHLTDLSNNARNAKKTLDEQLELAERIINLGELVRKLETERERVLPFYHSTIADKKEANELTENVRLVVRGEQTHGDDDDALQEFQPQGLNNGIVVSEWEYLDLFWKRYNKVQLDDLAIQREKARYENENCELQAILKQYLDGISVNDTVMNSSNPLLVVNGRLRLHQTTESDPQRKKPIIDANHMVATNRVSK
;
A
#
# COMPACT_ATOMS: atom_id res chain seq x y z
N MET A 1 -26.66 -5.42 31.69
CA MET A 1 -26.88 -6.41 32.78
C MET A 1 -25.52 -7.01 33.13
N PRO A 2 -25.02 -7.10 34.39
CA PRO A 2 -25.54 -6.64 35.70
C PRO A 2 -24.58 -5.74 36.54
N ARG A 3 -25.20 -4.90 37.39
CA ARG A 3 -24.82 -4.29 38.70
C ARG A 3 -23.45 -3.62 38.95
N PRO A 4 -23.46 -2.36 39.42
CA PRO A 4 -22.44 -1.79 40.30
C PRO A 4 -22.93 -1.72 41.77
N THR A 5 -22.02 -1.97 42.72
CA THR A 5 -22.22 -1.68 44.16
C THR A 5 -21.36 -0.49 44.58
N PRO A 6 -21.90 0.48 45.35
CA PRO A 6 -21.13 1.58 45.91
C PRO A 6 -20.69 1.27 47.34
N ILE A 7 -19.52 1.75 47.75
CA ILE A 7 -19.10 1.75 49.17
C ILE A 7 -19.00 3.20 49.66
N ARG A 8 -19.44 3.33 50.89
CA ARG A 8 -20.10 4.46 51.53
C ARG A 8 -19.15 5.13 52.52
N ASN A 9 -19.28 6.45 52.62
CA ASN A 9 -18.77 7.30 53.71
C ASN A 9 -18.97 6.68 55.09
N ARG A 10 -17.99 6.91 55.99
CA ARG A 10 -18.27 7.11 57.41
C ARG A 10 -17.15 7.86 58.11
N GLU A 11 -17.51 9.08 58.50
CA GLU A 11 -16.87 9.90 59.52
C GLU A 11 -16.77 9.15 60.85
N ARG A 12 -15.70 9.46 61.57
CA ARG A 12 -15.41 8.96 62.92
C ARG A 12 -16.02 9.92 63.92
N ASP A 13 -16.72 9.38 64.91
CA ASP A 13 -16.83 10.05 66.19
C ASP A 13 -17.03 9.08 67.37
N LEU A 14 -16.48 9.52 68.49
CA LEU A 14 -16.75 9.13 69.89
C LEU A 14 -16.10 7.88 70.52
N ALA A 15 -15.12 8.22 71.36
CA ALA A 15 -15.07 7.96 72.81
C ALA A 15 -15.10 6.51 73.32
N THR A 16 -14.01 6.12 73.98
CA THR A 16 -14.08 5.13 75.08
C THR A 16 -13.05 5.49 76.15
N LEU A 17 -13.58 5.87 77.31
CA LEU A 17 -12.86 6.05 78.56
C LEU A 17 -12.32 4.69 79.04
N PHE A 18 -11.05 4.65 79.46
CA PHE A 18 -10.56 3.66 80.41
C PHE A 18 -10.10 4.36 81.69
N HIS A 19 -10.69 3.88 82.78
CA HIS A 19 -10.39 4.23 84.16
C HIS A 19 -9.14 3.46 84.59
N LEU A 20 -8.07 4.14 84.99
CA LEU A 20 -7.09 3.55 85.91
C LEU A 20 -6.50 4.64 86.81
N THR A 21 -6.92 4.55 88.06
CA THR A 21 -6.48 5.32 89.21
C THR A 21 -5.04 4.98 89.57
N LEU A 22 -4.15 5.98 89.62
CA LEU A 22 -2.98 5.97 90.50
C LEU A 22 -2.49 7.40 90.74
N THR A 23 -2.84 7.89 91.92
CA THR A 23 -2.38 9.14 92.53
C THR A 23 -0.93 9.00 92.98
N LEU A 24 -0.09 10.00 92.69
CA LEU A 24 1.20 10.21 93.38
C LEU A 24 1.64 11.66 93.19
N ARG A 25 1.55 12.45 94.27
CA ARG A 25 2.00 13.84 94.37
C ARG A 25 2.88 13.95 95.62
N GLY A 26 4.05 14.56 95.45
CA GLY A 26 4.73 15.37 96.48
C GLY A 26 5.47 14.63 97.59
N GLY A 27 6.79 14.82 97.64
CA GLY A 27 7.59 14.54 98.83
C GLY A 27 7.66 15.75 99.78
N ALA A 28 7.90 15.47 101.06
CA ALA A 28 8.81 16.20 101.95
C ALA A 28 9.01 15.37 103.23
N GLN A 29 10.26 15.29 103.68
CA GLN A 29 10.69 14.64 104.91
C GLN A 29 10.14 15.35 106.15
N LEU A 30 9.85 14.60 107.23
CA LEU A 30 10.16 14.97 108.62
C LEU A 30 9.84 13.79 109.55
N GLY A 31 10.77 13.46 110.46
CA GLY A 31 10.46 12.78 111.72
C GLY A 31 10.95 11.33 111.89
N LYS A 32 11.92 11.17 112.80
CA LYS A 32 12.51 9.92 113.36
C LYS A 32 11.44 9.07 114.09
N ALA A 33 11.60 7.81 114.53
CA ALA A 33 12.75 7.06 115.03
C ALA A 33 12.48 5.53 115.02
N VAL A 34 13.55 4.73 115.05
CA VAL A 34 13.54 3.25 115.12
C VAL A 34 13.53 2.74 116.58
N LYS A 35 12.98 1.52 116.68
CA LYS A 35 12.42 0.70 117.77
C LYS A 35 13.45 0.09 118.76
N GLY A 36 13.00 -0.13 120.02
CA GLY A 36 13.55 -1.10 121.02
C GLY A 36 14.67 -0.55 121.93
N ARG A 37 14.48 -0.22 123.22
CA ARG A 37 14.13 -1.00 124.45
C ARG A 37 15.33 -1.76 125.07
N SER A 38 15.96 -1.18 126.10
CA SER A 38 16.33 -1.84 127.37
C SER A 38 17.11 -0.89 128.33
N LYS A 39 16.46 -0.64 129.47
CA LYS A 39 16.91 -0.64 130.87
C LYS A 39 18.33 -0.22 131.33
N ASP A 40 18.26 0.53 132.43
CA ASP A 40 19.11 0.56 133.63
C ASP A 40 20.36 1.45 133.66
N GLY A 41 20.39 2.35 134.65
CA GLY A 41 21.62 2.99 135.12
C GLY A 41 21.45 4.34 135.81
N LYS A 42 21.23 4.34 137.13
CA LYS A 42 21.24 5.48 138.08
C LYS A 42 22.56 6.29 138.04
N GLY A 43 22.46 7.62 138.19
CA GLY A 43 23.42 8.41 138.99
C GLY A 43 22.80 8.67 140.38
N LYS A 44 23.50 9.00 141.48
CA LYS A 44 24.83 9.60 141.68
C LYS A 44 25.13 9.65 143.21
N LYS A 45 26.42 9.75 143.59
CA LYS A 45 27.03 10.22 144.89
C LYS A 45 26.93 9.29 146.12
N ASP A 46 27.89 9.17 147.04
CA ASP A 46 29.11 9.92 147.46
C ASP A 46 30.25 8.92 147.76
N GLY A 47 31.56 9.19 147.54
CA GLY A 47 32.49 9.89 148.46
C GLY A 47 33.21 8.87 149.37
N GLY A 48 34.53 8.78 149.56
CA GLY A 48 35.73 9.47 149.07
C GLY A 48 36.98 8.86 149.76
N ARG A 49 38.19 9.32 149.33
CA ARG A 49 39.53 9.23 149.97
C ARG A 49 40.23 7.85 150.02
N GLU A 50 41.55 7.68 149.85
CA GLU A 50 42.75 8.51 149.61
C GLU A 50 43.85 7.56 149.08
N ALA A 51 44.40 7.76 147.88
CA ALA A 51 45.74 8.28 147.55
C ALA A 51 46.97 7.39 147.85
N THR A 52 47.69 6.95 146.80
CA THR A 52 49.17 7.01 146.65
C THR A 52 49.60 6.78 145.18
N ASP A 53 50.79 7.27 144.81
CA ASP A 53 51.19 7.89 143.52
C ASP A 53 51.30 7.04 142.21
N GLU A 54 50.58 5.92 142.04
CA GLU A 54 50.58 5.16 140.76
C GLU A 54 49.34 5.40 139.85
N GLU A 55 48.28 6.03 140.36
CA GLU A 55 46.99 6.21 139.65
C GLU A 55 46.94 7.39 138.63
N LYS A 56 47.84 8.37 138.71
CA LYS A 56 47.83 9.56 137.82
C LYS A 56 48.09 9.20 136.33
N ARG A 57 48.79 8.10 136.05
CA ARG A 57 49.10 7.68 134.67
C ARG A 57 47.94 6.95 133.97
N LEU A 58 47.12 6.21 134.73
CA LEU A 58 45.95 5.51 134.20
C LEU A 58 44.78 6.46 133.91
N GLN A 59 44.60 7.48 134.75
CA GLN A 59 43.49 8.44 134.61
C GLN A 59 43.69 9.42 133.43
N ASP A 60 44.93 9.78 133.13
CA ASP A 60 45.27 10.53 131.92
C ASP A 60 45.12 9.70 130.63
N SER A 61 45.28 8.37 130.72
CA SER A 61 45.05 7.45 129.60
C SER A 61 43.55 7.29 129.31
N ILE A 62 42.73 7.16 130.36
CA ILE A 62 41.26 7.06 130.25
C ILE A 62 40.65 8.37 129.71
N ARG A 63 41.07 9.55 130.21
CA ARG A 63 40.62 10.85 129.66
C ARG A 63 41.02 11.05 128.21
N ARG A 64 42.21 10.60 127.80
CA ARG A 64 42.63 10.63 126.39
C ARG A 64 41.80 9.67 125.53
N MET A 65 41.43 8.50 126.05
CA MET A 65 40.60 7.52 125.34
C MET A 65 39.15 8.03 125.18
N GLU A 66 38.55 8.60 126.23
CA GLU A 66 37.20 9.18 126.19
C GLU A 66 37.13 10.43 125.31
N MET A 67 38.15 11.31 125.38
CA MET A 67 38.26 12.45 124.47
C MET A 67 38.41 11.98 123.02
N ASN A 68 39.21 10.95 122.77
CA ASN A 68 39.37 10.34 121.45
C ASN A 68 38.07 9.65 120.97
N ASP A 69 37.32 9.01 121.85
CA ASP A 69 36.05 8.36 121.50
C ASP A 69 34.91 9.36 121.28
N TYR A 70 34.90 10.47 122.01
CA TYR A 70 34.02 11.61 121.74
C TYR A 70 34.35 12.25 120.38
N MET A 71 35.64 12.47 120.09
CA MET A 71 36.09 12.97 118.79
C MET A 71 35.82 11.98 117.65
N LYS A 72 35.94 10.67 117.89
CA LYS A 72 35.53 9.61 116.94
C LYS A 72 34.03 9.60 116.71
N LYS A 73 33.20 9.71 117.76
CA LYS A 73 31.73 9.80 117.61
C LYS A 73 31.32 11.06 116.85
N LEU A 74 31.97 12.19 117.11
CA LEU A 74 31.73 13.44 116.38
C LEU A 74 32.15 13.33 114.91
N THR A 75 33.29 12.71 114.62
CA THR A 75 33.76 12.48 113.24
C THR A 75 32.91 11.44 112.48
N VAL A 76 32.44 10.38 113.14
CA VAL A 76 31.49 9.40 112.59
C VAL A 76 30.12 10.06 112.34
N SER A 77 29.64 10.89 113.26
CA SER A 77 28.40 11.65 113.08
C SER A 77 28.50 12.64 111.92
N LYS A 78 29.61 13.38 111.80
CA LYS A 78 29.89 14.25 110.65
C LYS A 78 30.04 13.49 109.33
N LYS A 79 30.70 12.32 109.32
CA LYS A 79 30.80 11.44 108.14
C LYS A 79 29.44 10.87 107.74
N ALA A 80 28.59 10.49 108.70
CA ALA A 80 27.24 10.02 108.42
C ALA A 80 26.37 11.13 107.81
N LEU A 81 26.50 12.36 108.32
CA LEU A 81 25.84 13.55 107.76
C LEU A 81 26.34 13.85 106.34
N LEU A 82 27.65 13.77 106.10
CA LEU A 82 28.23 13.96 104.77
C LEU A 82 27.79 12.86 103.80
N LYS A 83 27.72 11.60 104.24
CA LYS A 83 27.20 10.49 103.45
C LYS A 83 25.72 10.66 103.14
N GLU A 84 24.92 11.12 104.11
CA GLU A 84 23.51 11.45 103.88
C GLU A 84 23.34 12.60 102.89
N PHE A 85 24.24 13.59 102.90
CA PHE A 85 24.29 14.64 101.87
C PHE A 85 24.69 14.09 100.50
N MET A 86 25.71 13.24 100.40
CA MET A 86 26.10 12.61 99.14
C MET A 86 24.98 11.72 98.59
N ASP A 87 24.32 10.90 99.42
CA ASP A 87 23.20 10.05 99.01
C ASP A 87 21.99 10.89 98.55
N LYS A 88 21.75 12.06 99.18
CA LYS A 88 20.74 13.02 98.73
C LYS A 88 21.13 13.65 97.40
N GLU A 89 22.39 14.06 97.24
CA GLU A 89 22.92 14.63 96.01
C GLU A 89 22.89 13.62 94.87
N GLU A 90 23.24 12.35 95.11
CA GLU A 90 23.16 11.26 94.13
C GLU A 90 21.71 11.01 93.69
N LYS A 91 20.76 10.97 94.63
CA LYS A 91 19.33 10.85 94.32
C LYS A 91 18.83 12.06 93.51
N ILE A 92 19.25 13.27 93.88
CA ILE A 92 18.90 14.50 93.15
C ILE A 92 19.53 14.47 91.75
N SER A 93 20.78 14.03 91.61
CA SER A 93 21.49 13.89 90.34
C SER A 93 20.82 12.86 89.44
N HIS A 94 20.46 11.68 89.97
CA HIS A 94 19.72 10.66 89.23
C HIS A 94 18.34 11.17 88.78
N MET A 95 17.59 11.82 89.68
CA MET A 95 16.31 12.44 89.35
C MET A 95 16.48 13.54 88.29
N ASN A 96 17.51 14.37 88.39
CA ASN A 96 17.81 15.42 87.42
C ASN A 96 18.20 14.84 86.06
N LYS A 97 19.02 13.77 86.02
CA LYS A 97 19.35 13.04 84.80
C LYS A 97 18.10 12.48 84.13
N LEU A 98 17.18 11.89 84.88
CA LEU A 98 15.92 11.37 84.36
C LEU A 98 15.01 12.49 83.83
N LYS A 99 14.95 13.63 84.54
CA LYS A 99 14.24 14.83 84.09
C LYS A 99 14.83 15.38 82.79
N ILE A 100 16.16 15.47 82.70
CA ILE A 100 16.88 15.91 81.49
C ILE A 100 16.63 14.94 80.33
N GLN A 101 16.73 13.63 80.55
CA GLN A 101 16.43 12.62 79.53
C GLN A 101 14.98 12.67 79.06
N ASN A 102 14.02 12.83 79.97
CA ASN A 102 12.61 12.99 79.61
C ASN A 102 12.37 14.28 78.82
N HIS A 103 13.05 15.37 79.19
CA HIS A 103 13.00 16.62 78.45
C HIS A 103 13.60 16.47 77.04
N TRP A 104 14.76 15.83 76.91
CA TRP A 104 15.38 15.50 75.61
C TRP A 104 14.50 14.60 74.75
N ARG A 105 13.88 13.55 75.32
CA ARG A 105 12.91 12.71 74.59
C ARG A 105 11.69 13.50 74.13
N LYS A 106 11.24 14.49 74.89
CA LYS A 106 10.15 15.38 74.47
C LYS A 106 10.60 16.25 73.29
N ILE A 107 11.78 16.87 73.39
CA ILE A 107 12.37 17.69 72.32
C ILE A 107 12.57 16.86 71.05
N MET A 108 13.24 15.70 71.14
CA MET A 108 13.49 14.84 69.98
C MET A 108 12.20 14.34 69.32
N ARG A 109 11.16 14.02 70.12
CA ARG A 109 9.85 13.66 69.57
C ARG A 109 9.20 14.83 68.83
N LEU A 110 9.26 16.04 69.39
CA LEU A 110 8.74 17.23 68.71
C LEU A 110 9.46 17.46 67.38
N VAL A 111 10.80 17.44 67.40
CA VAL A 111 11.62 17.60 66.18
C VAL A 111 11.33 16.50 65.16
N LYS A 112 11.21 15.22 65.57
CA LYS A 112 10.90 14.13 64.65
C LYS A 112 9.47 14.21 64.10
N VAL A 113 8.50 14.63 64.92
CA VAL A 113 7.12 14.87 64.45
C VAL A 113 7.07 16.00 63.44
N GLU A 114 7.80 17.10 63.67
CA GLU A 114 7.91 18.19 62.70
C GLU A 114 8.59 17.74 61.40
N ALA A 115 9.67 16.96 61.48
CA ALA A 115 10.32 16.38 60.31
C ALA A 115 9.39 15.46 59.51
N LEU A 116 8.67 14.55 60.19
CA LEU A 116 7.71 13.66 59.54
C LEU A 116 6.53 14.43 58.91
N ARG A 117 6.05 15.50 59.54
CA ARG A 117 5.00 16.35 58.95
C ARG A 117 5.49 16.99 57.64
N LYS A 118 6.71 17.52 57.63
CA LYS A 118 7.33 18.07 56.41
C LYS A 118 7.53 16.99 55.34
N GLU A 119 7.97 15.79 55.72
CA GLU A 119 8.09 14.66 54.77
C GLU A 119 6.72 14.25 54.18
N VAL A 120 5.66 14.21 54.99
CA VAL A 120 4.29 13.93 54.52
C VAL A 120 3.80 15.02 53.57
N GLU A 121 4.06 16.29 53.89
CA GLU A 121 3.70 17.43 53.04
C GLU A 121 4.42 17.38 51.69
N ILE A 122 5.74 17.13 51.69
CA ILE A 122 6.52 16.95 50.45
C ILE A 122 5.97 15.77 49.65
N ARG A 123 5.65 14.64 50.30
CA ARG A 123 5.07 13.48 49.63
C ARG A 123 3.70 13.77 49.04
N SER A 124 2.87 14.54 49.75
CA SER A 124 1.55 14.97 49.27
C SER A 124 1.67 15.86 48.04
N GLN A 125 2.56 16.86 48.08
CA GLN A 125 2.80 17.75 46.94
C GLN A 125 3.35 17.00 45.72
N ASN A 126 4.24 16.03 45.94
CA ASN A 126 4.72 15.18 44.85
C ASN A 126 3.60 14.32 44.27
N HIS A 127 2.73 13.75 45.12
CA HIS A 127 1.59 12.98 44.65
C HIS A 127 0.61 13.84 43.84
N GLU A 128 0.30 15.04 44.29
CA GLU A 128 -0.57 16.00 43.58
C GLU A 128 0.01 16.34 42.21
N ARG A 129 1.31 16.65 42.11
CA ARG A 129 1.98 16.86 40.82
C ARG A 129 1.92 15.64 39.90
N ASP A 130 2.04 14.44 40.45
CA ASP A 130 1.93 13.20 39.66
C ASP A 130 0.49 12.94 39.19
N VAL A 131 -0.51 13.33 39.99
CA VAL A 131 -1.92 13.31 39.59
C VAL A 131 -2.15 14.32 38.46
N ASP A 132 -1.73 15.57 38.62
CA ASP A 132 -1.87 16.61 37.59
C ASP A 132 -1.24 16.20 36.26
N ARG A 133 -0.05 15.58 36.31
CA ARG A 133 0.63 15.05 35.11
C ARG A 133 -0.18 13.93 34.45
N LYS A 134 -0.73 13.01 35.25
CA LYS A 134 -1.54 11.91 34.72
C LYS A 134 -2.86 12.42 34.15
N ASP A 135 -3.50 13.38 34.80
CA ASP A 135 -4.73 14.00 34.31
C ASP A 135 -4.48 14.78 33.02
N ALA A 136 -3.34 15.47 32.89
CA ALA A 136 -2.93 16.10 31.64
C ALA A 136 -2.71 15.07 30.50
N ILE A 137 -2.10 13.92 30.82
CA ILE A 137 -1.94 12.82 29.85
C ILE A 137 -3.30 12.24 29.46
N ILE A 138 -4.22 12.03 30.41
CA ILE A 138 -5.57 11.53 30.12
C ILE A 138 -6.31 12.50 29.20
N GLN A 139 -6.31 13.80 29.50
CA GLN A 139 -6.93 14.81 28.64
C GLN A 139 -6.30 14.88 27.24
N MET A 140 -4.99 14.65 27.15
CA MET A 140 -4.34 14.54 25.84
C MET A 140 -4.87 13.34 25.07
N LEU A 141 -4.88 12.16 25.70
CA LEU A 141 -5.32 10.90 25.10
C LEU A 141 -6.80 10.91 24.74
N ASP A 142 -7.67 11.51 25.56
CA ASP A 142 -9.11 11.59 25.27
C ASP A 142 -9.37 12.35 23.99
N ARG A 143 -8.70 13.49 23.82
CA ARG A 143 -8.82 14.28 22.61
C ARG A 143 -8.09 13.62 21.42
N ASP A 144 -6.95 12.93 21.64
CA ASP A 144 -6.33 12.08 20.59
C ASP A 144 -7.30 10.99 20.09
N LEU A 145 -8.17 10.46 20.96
CA LEU A 145 -9.22 9.52 20.60
C LEU A 145 -10.37 10.16 19.82
N GLU A 146 -10.90 11.29 20.30
CA GLU A 146 -11.96 12.05 19.59
C GLU A 146 -11.51 12.35 18.17
N GLU A 147 -10.28 12.80 18.06
CA GLU A 147 -9.75 13.26 16.82
C GLU A 147 -9.37 12.09 15.87
N ALA A 148 -8.89 10.96 16.40
CA ALA A 148 -8.77 9.73 15.60
C ALA A 148 -10.13 9.22 15.10
N GLU A 149 -11.19 9.38 15.89
CA GLU A 149 -12.56 9.03 15.49
C GLU A 149 -13.06 9.93 14.35
N GLU A 150 -12.79 11.23 14.39
CA GLU A 150 -13.11 12.16 13.30
C GLU A 150 -12.40 11.80 12.00
N GLN A 151 -11.11 11.44 12.04
CA GLN A 151 -10.39 10.94 10.87
C GLN A 151 -11.03 9.68 10.31
N PHE A 152 -11.42 8.75 11.19
CA PHE A 152 -12.06 7.51 10.77
C PHE A 152 -13.40 7.77 10.09
N GLN A 153 -14.22 8.68 10.65
CA GLN A 153 -15.50 9.05 10.06
C GLN A 153 -15.33 9.74 8.71
N MET A 154 -14.33 10.61 8.57
CA MET A 154 -14.05 11.31 7.32
C MET A 154 -13.52 10.36 6.24
N ALA A 155 -12.58 9.47 6.59
CA ALA A 155 -12.11 8.42 5.69
C ALA A 155 -13.27 7.49 5.26
N LEU A 156 -14.18 7.16 6.18
CA LEU A 156 -15.37 6.36 5.86
C LEU A 156 -16.30 7.10 4.90
N ARG A 157 -16.58 8.39 5.14
CA ARG A 157 -17.40 9.21 4.23
C ARG A 157 -16.77 9.29 2.83
N SER A 158 -15.47 9.58 2.76
CA SER A 158 -14.73 9.61 1.49
C SER A 158 -14.77 8.25 0.78
N HIS A 159 -14.53 7.15 1.49
CA HIS A 159 -14.62 5.81 0.92
C HIS A 159 -16.03 5.51 0.39
N LEU A 160 -17.08 5.85 1.14
CA LEU A 160 -18.47 5.65 0.69
C LEU A 160 -18.77 6.47 -0.57
N LEU A 161 -18.35 7.73 -0.64
CA LEU A 161 -18.48 8.54 -1.85
C LEU A 161 -17.75 7.92 -3.05
N ASN A 162 -16.54 7.42 -2.85
CA ASN A 162 -15.78 6.74 -3.90
C ASN A 162 -16.48 5.45 -4.37
N VAL A 163 -17.10 4.71 -3.45
CA VAL A 163 -17.90 3.53 -3.78
C VAL A 163 -19.15 3.91 -4.56
N ASP A 164 -19.84 4.98 -4.16
CA ASP A 164 -21.03 5.48 -4.88
C ASP A 164 -20.65 5.93 -6.30
N GLN A 165 -19.54 6.67 -6.46
CA GLN A 165 -19.01 7.02 -7.79
C GLN A 165 -18.67 5.78 -8.63
N LEU A 166 -18.11 4.74 -8.01
CA LEU A 166 -17.83 3.49 -8.72
C LEU A 166 -19.11 2.78 -9.15
N ILE A 167 -20.17 2.81 -8.32
CA ILE A 167 -21.48 2.28 -8.65
C ILE A 167 -22.07 3.05 -9.84
N ASP A 168 -22.05 4.38 -9.80
CA ASP A 168 -22.54 5.23 -10.90
C ASP A 168 -21.82 4.91 -12.22
N LEU A 169 -20.49 4.75 -12.20
CA LEU A 169 -19.72 4.35 -13.37
C LEU A 169 -20.10 2.96 -13.89
N GLN A 170 -20.40 2.01 -13.00
CA GLN A 170 -20.88 0.69 -13.43
C GLN A 170 -22.29 0.74 -14.00
N ASP A 171 -23.18 1.54 -13.42
CA ASP A 171 -24.54 1.72 -13.90
C ASP A 171 -24.56 2.38 -15.29
N GLU A 172 -23.74 3.40 -15.51
CA GLU A 172 -23.55 4.01 -16.83
C GLU A 172 -23.04 2.99 -17.85
N ARG A 173 -22.02 2.20 -17.49
CA ARG A 173 -21.48 1.16 -18.36
C ARG A 173 -22.53 0.08 -18.68
N LEU A 174 -23.30 -0.36 -17.69
CA LEU A 174 -24.37 -1.34 -17.87
C LEU A 174 -25.47 -0.79 -18.78
N LEU A 175 -25.84 0.48 -18.61
CA LEU A 175 -26.86 1.13 -19.41
C LEU A 175 -26.43 1.34 -20.86
N VAL A 176 -25.15 1.66 -21.11
CA VAL A 176 -24.59 1.69 -22.47
C VAL A 176 -24.61 0.30 -23.09
N LEU A 177 -24.17 -0.71 -22.34
CA LEU A 177 -24.13 -2.09 -22.81
C LEU A 177 -25.54 -2.64 -23.11
N GLU A 178 -26.53 -2.33 -22.26
CA GLU A 178 -27.94 -2.67 -22.49
C GLU A 178 -28.48 -2.00 -23.75
N LYS A 179 -28.18 -0.72 -23.97
CA LYS A 179 -28.57 0.00 -25.19
C LYS A 179 -27.93 -0.60 -26.44
N GLU A 180 -26.65 -0.96 -26.39
CA GLU A 180 -25.95 -1.63 -27.49
C GLU A 180 -26.59 -3.00 -27.78
N PHE A 181 -26.86 -3.81 -26.75
CA PHE A 181 -27.54 -5.09 -26.91
C PHE A 181 -28.95 -4.94 -27.49
N GLU A 182 -29.74 -3.97 -27.02
CA GLU A 182 -31.06 -3.71 -27.59
C GLU A 182 -30.97 -3.23 -29.04
N HIS A 183 -29.97 -2.41 -29.37
CA HIS A 183 -29.74 -1.96 -30.74
C HIS A 183 -29.42 -3.14 -31.66
N ASP A 184 -28.47 -3.98 -31.27
CA ASP A 184 -28.06 -5.17 -32.00
C ASP A 184 -29.23 -6.17 -32.15
N LEU A 185 -30.02 -6.36 -31.10
CA LEU A 185 -31.21 -7.21 -31.13
C LEU A 185 -32.23 -6.67 -32.14
N ARG A 186 -32.54 -5.37 -32.11
CA ARG A 186 -33.46 -4.74 -33.07
C ARG A 186 -32.93 -4.82 -34.49
N HIS A 187 -31.62 -4.63 -34.69
CA HIS A 187 -31.00 -4.75 -36.00
C HIS A 187 -31.14 -6.18 -36.53
N LEU A 188 -30.84 -7.17 -35.70
CA LEU A 188 -30.95 -8.58 -36.06
C LEU A 188 -32.41 -8.99 -36.36
N GLU A 189 -33.36 -8.53 -35.55
CA GLU A 189 -34.80 -8.73 -35.81
C GLU A 189 -35.22 -8.11 -37.16
N GLN A 190 -34.72 -6.92 -37.48
CA GLN A 190 -34.98 -6.27 -38.77
C GLN A 190 -34.36 -7.05 -39.93
N GLU A 191 -33.13 -7.55 -39.80
CA GLU A 191 -32.51 -8.38 -40.82
C GLU A 191 -33.29 -9.68 -41.07
N PHE A 192 -33.70 -10.38 -40.00
CA PHE A 192 -34.49 -11.59 -40.12
C PHE A 192 -35.88 -11.34 -40.72
N THR A 193 -36.54 -10.24 -40.36
CA THR A 193 -37.83 -9.89 -40.96
C THR A 193 -37.70 -9.56 -42.44
N VAL A 194 -36.67 -8.80 -42.83
CA VAL A 194 -36.37 -8.51 -44.24
C VAL A 194 -36.03 -9.78 -45.02
N GLU A 195 -35.22 -10.69 -44.45
CA GLU A 195 -34.90 -11.97 -45.08
C GLU A 195 -36.14 -12.84 -45.24
N LYS A 196 -36.96 -12.95 -44.18
CA LYS A 196 -38.24 -13.67 -44.22
C LYS A 196 -39.14 -13.12 -45.33
N ASP A 197 -39.30 -11.80 -45.42
CA ASP A 197 -40.16 -11.17 -46.43
C ASP A 197 -39.63 -11.45 -47.85
N LYS A 198 -38.31 -11.38 -48.06
CA LYS A 198 -37.68 -11.76 -49.33
C LYS A 198 -37.96 -13.21 -49.69
N ILE A 199 -37.80 -14.14 -48.75
CA ILE A 199 -38.08 -15.57 -48.97
C ILE A 199 -39.56 -15.78 -49.31
N VAL A 200 -40.49 -15.13 -48.59
CA VAL A 200 -41.93 -15.24 -48.85
C VAL A 200 -42.28 -14.70 -50.24
N VAL A 201 -41.74 -13.54 -50.61
CA VAL A 201 -41.96 -12.93 -51.94
C VAL A 201 -41.40 -13.84 -53.03
N GLN A 202 -40.16 -14.31 -52.90
CA GLN A 202 -39.54 -15.21 -53.86
C GLN A 202 -40.32 -16.51 -54.01
N HIS A 203 -40.67 -17.17 -52.90
CA HIS A 203 -41.48 -18.38 -52.93
C HIS A 203 -42.86 -18.15 -53.57
N SER A 204 -43.49 -16.98 -53.34
CA SER A 204 -44.75 -16.64 -54.00
C SER A 204 -44.59 -16.45 -55.51
N MET A 205 -43.49 -15.85 -55.96
CA MET A 205 -43.18 -15.68 -57.38
C MET A 205 -42.94 -17.03 -58.06
N GLU A 206 -42.10 -17.88 -57.46
CA GLU A 206 -41.80 -19.23 -57.95
C GLU A 206 -43.07 -20.10 -58.02
N LYS A 207 -43.90 -20.05 -56.98
CA LYS A 207 -45.20 -20.75 -56.98
C LYS A 207 -46.11 -20.27 -58.11
N ASN A 208 -46.19 -18.96 -58.34
CA ASN A 208 -47.01 -18.40 -59.41
C ASN A 208 -46.46 -18.77 -60.79
N GLU A 209 -45.14 -18.81 -60.96
CA GLU A 209 -44.50 -19.25 -62.20
C GLU A 209 -44.79 -20.73 -62.48
N LEU A 210 -44.64 -21.60 -61.48
CA LEU A 210 -44.99 -23.02 -61.59
C LEU A 210 -46.46 -23.22 -61.96
N LEU A 211 -47.38 -22.45 -61.36
CA LEU A 211 -48.80 -22.50 -61.72
C LEU A 211 -49.04 -22.04 -63.16
N ARG A 212 -48.34 -21.01 -63.64
CA ARG A 212 -48.43 -20.56 -65.05
C ARG A 212 -47.91 -21.63 -66.02
N ILE A 213 -46.78 -22.27 -65.70
CA ILE A 213 -46.22 -23.35 -66.50
C ILE A 213 -47.19 -24.53 -66.54
N MET A 214 -47.74 -24.92 -65.38
CA MET A 214 -48.74 -25.99 -65.29
C MET A 214 -49.96 -25.70 -66.17
N HIS A 215 -50.52 -24.48 -66.09
CA HIS A 215 -51.63 -24.09 -66.95
C HIS A 215 -51.27 -24.06 -68.45
N ALA A 216 -50.07 -23.60 -68.80
CA ALA A 216 -49.60 -23.61 -70.19
C ALA A 216 -49.46 -25.04 -70.72
N VAL A 217 -48.92 -25.97 -69.92
CA VAL A 217 -48.81 -27.39 -70.27
C VAL A 217 -50.19 -28.04 -70.38
N GLU A 218 -51.10 -27.79 -69.44
CA GLU A 218 -52.49 -28.28 -69.52
C GLU A 218 -53.21 -27.79 -70.78
N GLN A 219 -53.00 -26.53 -71.15
CA GLN A 219 -53.57 -25.95 -72.37
C GLN A 219 -52.97 -26.60 -73.62
N GLN A 220 -51.65 -26.78 -73.66
CA GLN A 220 -50.97 -27.44 -74.78
C GLN A 220 -51.39 -28.90 -74.94
N GLU A 221 -51.59 -29.65 -73.85
CA GLU A 221 -52.10 -31.02 -73.89
C GLU A 221 -53.55 -31.06 -74.42
N LYS A 222 -54.40 -30.11 -73.99
CA LYS A 222 -55.77 -29.99 -74.53
C LYS A 222 -55.77 -29.66 -76.02
N GLU A 223 -54.90 -28.78 -76.47
CA GLU A 223 -54.73 -28.43 -77.89
C GLU A 223 -54.24 -29.64 -78.69
N ARG A 224 -53.22 -30.37 -78.21
CA ARG A 224 -52.78 -31.62 -78.83
C ARG A 224 -53.88 -32.67 -78.90
N GLU A 225 -54.67 -32.82 -77.84
CA GLU A 225 -55.81 -33.75 -77.84
C GLU A 225 -56.87 -33.32 -78.86
N ALA A 226 -57.15 -32.02 -78.99
CA ALA A 226 -58.07 -31.48 -79.98
C ALA A 226 -57.56 -31.67 -81.41
N GLU A 227 -56.28 -31.39 -81.67
CA GLU A 227 -55.61 -31.63 -82.95
C GLU A 227 -55.68 -33.11 -83.32
N ALA A 228 -55.32 -34.02 -82.42
CA ALA A 228 -55.39 -35.46 -82.67
C ALA A 228 -56.82 -35.93 -82.98
N ARG A 229 -57.83 -35.37 -82.29
CA ARG A 229 -59.25 -35.64 -82.58
C ARG A 229 -59.64 -35.12 -83.97
N GLN A 230 -59.19 -33.91 -84.32
CA GLN A 230 -59.47 -33.29 -85.62
C GLN A 230 -58.79 -34.06 -86.76
N GLU A 231 -57.52 -34.44 -86.60
CA GLU A 231 -56.79 -35.28 -87.57
C GLU A 231 -57.48 -36.63 -87.77
N HIS A 232 -57.91 -37.29 -86.68
CA HIS A 232 -58.66 -38.53 -86.77
C HIS A 232 -60.00 -38.35 -87.52
N GLU A 233 -60.70 -37.24 -87.29
CA GLU A 233 -61.92 -36.89 -88.02
C GLU A 233 -61.65 -36.63 -89.51
N GLN A 234 -60.59 -35.87 -89.83
CA GLN A 234 -60.16 -35.62 -91.22
C GLN A 234 -59.81 -36.92 -91.93
N LEU A 235 -59.00 -37.79 -91.33
CA LEU A 235 -58.67 -39.11 -91.89
C LEU A 235 -59.92 -39.96 -92.13
N ARG A 236 -60.90 -39.90 -91.22
CA ARG A 236 -62.19 -40.58 -91.38
C ARG A 236 -62.97 -40.04 -92.58
N GLU A 237 -62.92 -38.74 -92.84
CA GLU A 237 -63.56 -38.11 -94.01
C GLU A 237 -62.80 -38.42 -95.30
N GLU A 238 -61.48 -38.38 -95.28
CA GLU A 238 -60.64 -38.76 -96.42
C GLU A 238 -60.87 -40.20 -96.85
N ILE A 239 -60.95 -41.15 -95.90
CA ILE A 239 -61.28 -42.55 -96.21
C ILE A 239 -62.68 -42.65 -96.83
N ARG A 240 -63.65 -41.88 -96.33
CA ARG A 240 -65.01 -41.82 -96.91
C ARG A 240 -64.98 -41.30 -98.35
N ASN A 241 -64.22 -40.24 -98.61
CA ASN A 241 -64.08 -39.65 -99.94
C ASN A 241 -63.34 -40.58 -100.90
N LYS A 242 -62.24 -41.21 -100.47
CA LYS A 242 -61.54 -42.24 -101.26
C LYS A 242 -62.46 -43.39 -101.64
N ASN A 243 -63.26 -43.89 -100.71
CA ASN A 243 -64.24 -44.93 -101.03
C ASN A 243 -65.28 -44.46 -102.07
N LEU A 244 -65.71 -43.19 -102.02
CA LEU A 244 -66.60 -42.61 -103.03
C LEU A 244 -65.90 -42.45 -104.39
N GLU A 245 -64.64 -42.03 -104.40
CA GLU A 245 -63.79 -41.94 -105.59
C GLU A 245 -63.57 -43.32 -106.21
N ASP A 246 -63.26 -44.34 -105.42
CA ASP A 246 -63.08 -45.72 -105.87
C ASP A 246 -64.37 -46.28 -106.49
N ILE A 247 -65.55 -45.96 -105.92
CA ILE A 247 -66.85 -46.30 -106.52
C ILE A 247 -67.02 -45.59 -107.87
N ASN A 248 -66.64 -44.31 -107.98
CA ASN A 248 -66.74 -43.56 -109.22
C ASN A 248 -65.75 -44.05 -110.28
N VAL A 249 -64.52 -44.39 -109.90
CA VAL A 249 -63.52 -44.98 -110.78
C VAL A 249 -64.01 -46.34 -111.26
N LEU A 250 -64.54 -47.18 -110.38
CA LEU A 250 -65.10 -48.48 -110.75
C LEU A 250 -66.22 -48.33 -111.78
N ARG A 251 -67.10 -47.34 -111.60
CA ARG A 251 -68.14 -46.98 -112.57
C ARG A 251 -67.54 -46.62 -113.93
N ILE A 252 -66.54 -45.73 -113.97
CA ILE A 252 -65.86 -45.31 -115.21
C ILE A 252 -65.17 -46.51 -115.89
N THR A 253 -64.50 -47.38 -115.13
CA THR A 253 -63.84 -48.57 -115.69
C THR A 253 -64.82 -49.57 -116.28
N LEU A 254 -66.01 -49.72 -115.68
CA LEU A 254 -67.05 -50.58 -116.23
C LEU A 254 -67.63 -50.00 -117.53
N ASP A 255 -67.79 -48.69 -117.61
CA ASP A 255 -68.19 -48.00 -118.85
C ASP A 255 -67.10 -48.15 -119.95
N SER A 256 -65.82 -48.07 -119.59
CA SER A 256 -64.68 -48.27 -120.52
C SER A 256 -64.54 -49.71 -121.01
N ASN A 257 -64.76 -50.72 -120.15
CA ASN A 257 -64.70 -52.12 -120.56
C ASN A 257 -65.82 -52.49 -121.55
N ILE A 258 -66.94 -51.75 -121.53
CA ILE A 258 -68.01 -51.90 -122.52
C ILE A 258 -67.52 -51.40 -123.89
N GLU A 259 -66.79 -50.28 -123.96
CA GLU A 259 -66.19 -49.77 -125.20
C GLU A 259 -65.08 -50.69 -125.74
N GLU A 260 -64.26 -51.30 -124.88
CA GLU A 260 -63.21 -52.24 -125.30
C GLU A 260 -63.76 -53.51 -125.96
N LEU A 261 -64.92 -54.00 -125.50
CA LEU A 261 -65.60 -55.15 -126.11
C LEU A 261 -66.08 -54.86 -127.54
N GLU A 262 -66.36 -53.59 -127.87
CA GLU A 262 -66.69 -53.17 -129.23
C GLU A 262 -65.44 -53.13 -130.13
N GLN A 263 -64.30 -52.70 -129.57
CA GLN A 263 -63.01 -52.60 -130.26
C GLN A 263 -62.36 -53.97 -130.55
N HIS A 264 -62.60 -54.97 -129.69
CA HIS A 264 -62.11 -56.33 -129.88
C HIS A 264 -62.64 -57.02 -131.14
N PHE A 265 -63.84 -56.65 -131.63
CA PHE A 265 -64.39 -57.17 -132.89
C PHE A 265 -63.64 -56.65 -134.13
N GLU A 266 -63.09 -55.43 -134.10
CA GLU A 266 -62.30 -54.87 -135.20
C GLU A 266 -60.86 -55.40 -135.22
N THR A 267 -60.30 -55.68 -134.04
CA THR A 267 -58.89 -56.04 -133.87
C THR A 267 -58.57 -57.46 -134.37
N ALA A 268 -59.53 -58.38 -134.35
CA ALA A 268 -59.34 -59.75 -134.84
C ALA A 268 -58.98 -59.83 -136.34
N HIS A 269 -59.37 -58.82 -137.14
CA HIS A 269 -59.09 -58.74 -138.58
C HIS A 269 -57.64 -58.30 -138.88
N LEU A 270 -56.99 -57.60 -137.94
CA LEU A 270 -55.64 -57.04 -138.11
C LEU A 270 -54.53 -58.02 -137.73
N ASN A 271 -54.82 -58.99 -136.86
CA ASN A 271 -53.86 -59.96 -136.31
C ASN A 271 -53.33 -60.99 -137.33
N TYR A 272 -53.90 -61.08 -138.53
CA TYR A 272 -53.35 -61.93 -139.61
C TYR A 272 -52.07 -61.36 -140.24
N LEU A 273 -51.79 -60.06 -140.05
CA LEU A 273 -50.73 -59.35 -140.77
C LEU A 273 -49.40 -59.27 -140.01
N GLN A 274 -49.38 -59.54 -138.70
CA GLN A 274 -48.30 -59.11 -137.82
C GLN A 274 -47.37 -60.24 -137.34
N ASN A 275 -46.97 -61.14 -138.25
CA ASN A 275 -45.79 -62.02 -138.09
C ASN A 275 -44.45 -61.23 -138.04
N THR A 276 -44.49 -59.94 -137.69
CA THR A 276 -43.37 -58.98 -137.61
C THR A 276 -42.90 -58.78 -136.15
N ASP A 277 -43.38 -59.60 -135.22
CA ASP A 277 -43.27 -59.38 -133.76
C ASP A 277 -41.92 -59.75 -133.11
N GLN A 278 -41.02 -60.42 -133.84
CA GLN A 278 -39.79 -60.95 -133.25
C GLN A 278 -38.78 -59.85 -132.84
N ARG A 279 -38.77 -58.71 -133.53
CA ARG A 279 -37.80 -57.61 -133.29
C ARG A 279 -38.17 -56.72 -132.11
N THR A 280 -39.41 -56.79 -131.64
CA THR A 280 -39.96 -55.98 -130.54
C THR A 280 -39.65 -56.59 -129.17
N GLN A 281 -39.36 -57.89 -129.10
CA GLN A 281 -39.03 -58.59 -127.84
C GLN A 281 -37.60 -58.27 -127.35
N ASP A 282 -36.61 -58.18 -128.25
CA ASP A 282 -35.22 -57.94 -127.87
C ASP A 282 -35.00 -56.51 -127.29
N PHE A 283 -35.72 -55.51 -127.80
CA PHE A 283 -35.69 -54.15 -127.26
C PHE A 283 -36.33 -54.05 -125.86
N LYS A 284 -37.38 -54.83 -125.60
CA LYS A 284 -38.04 -54.88 -124.28
C LYS A 284 -37.13 -55.48 -123.20
N TYR A 285 -36.31 -56.49 -123.54
CA TYR A 285 -35.39 -57.11 -122.60
C TYR A 285 -34.25 -56.17 -122.16
N LEU A 286 -33.61 -55.45 -123.10
CA LEU A 286 -32.56 -54.50 -122.75
C LEU A 286 -33.08 -53.27 -121.98
N THR A 287 -34.28 -52.79 -122.30
CA THR A 287 -34.90 -51.63 -121.61
C THR A 287 -35.26 -51.97 -120.16
N ALA A 288 -35.74 -53.18 -119.88
CA ALA A 288 -36.03 -53.64 -118.52
C ALA A 288 -34.77 -53.71 -117.65
N LYS A 289 -33.65 -54.20 -118.22
CA LYS A 289 -32.38 -54.31 -117.51
C LYS A 289 -31.75 -52.94 -117.19
N ASP A 290 -31.92 -51.96 -118.07
CA ASP A 290 -31.45 -50.59 -117.86
C ASP A 290 -32.28 -49.85 -116.78
N GLN A 291 -33.60 -50.10 -116.73
CA GLN A 291 -34.46 -49.59 -115.65
C GLN A 291 -34.14 -50.20 -114.29
N ASP A 292 -33.82 -51.51 -114.23
CA ASP A 292 -33.42 -52.17 -112.99
C ASP A 292 -32.09 -51.62 -112.45
N LEU A 293 -31.09 -51.43 -113.32
CA LEU A 293 -29.81 -50.82 -112.95
C LEU A 293 -29.97 -49.35 -112.53
N SER A 294 -30.84 -48.59 -113.21
CA SER A 294 -31.15 -47.21 -112.84
C SER A 294 -31.80 -47.11 -111.46
N ARG A 295 -32.75 -47.99 -111.14
CA ARG A 295 -33.35 -48.08 -109.79
C ARG A 295 -32.32 -48.43 -108.72
N ASP A 296 -31.40 -49.36 -109.01
CA ASP A 296 -30.39 -49.78 -108.04
C ASP A 296 -29.36 -48.66 -107.79
N ILE A 297 -28.94 -47.93 -108.83
CA ILE A 297 -28.12 -46.71 -108.70
C ILE A 297 -28.82 -45.67 -107.84
N GLU A 298 -30.10 -45.41 -108.06
CA GLU A 298 -30.88 -44.45 -107.29
C GLU A 298 -30.97 -44.83 -105.80
N LEU A 299 -31.14 -46.12 -105.49
CA LEU A 299 -31.11 -46.64 -104.12
C LEU A 299 -29.72 -46.45 -103.45
N LYS A 300 -28.63 -46.65 -104.20
CA LYS A 300 -27.28 -46.40 -103.69
C LYS A 300 -27.04 -44.91 -103.44
N ILE A 301 -27.52 -44.01 -104.31
CA ILE A 301 -27.42 -42.55 -104.14
C ILE A 301 -28.14 -42.12 -102.86
N ARG A 302 -29.40 -42.53 -102.67
CA ARG A 302 -30.16 -42.21 -101.44
C ARG A 302 -29.52 -42.79 -100.17
N LYS A 303 -28.81 -43.92 -100.28
CA LYS A 303 -28.04 -44.50 -99.16
C LYS A 303 -26.79 -43.67 -98.85
N ILE A 304 -26.09 -43.19 -99.88
CA ILE A 304 -24.94 -42.29 -99.73
C ILE A 304 -25.37 -40.97 -99.09
N GLU A 305 -26.46 -40.36 -99.54
CA GLU A 305 -26.98 -39.11 -98.98
C GLU A 305 -27.35 -39.24 -97.50
N ARG A 306 -28.02 -40.33 -97.12
CA ARG A 306 -28.33 -40.61 -95.70
C ARG A 306 -27.08 -40.76 -94.84
N LEU A 307 -26.06 -41.46 -95.36
CA LEU A 307 -24.78 -41.61 -94.65
C LEU A 307 -24.03 -40.29 -94.56
N GLN A 308 -24.04 -39.47 -95.62
CA GLN A 308 -23.42 -38.14 -95.62
C GLN A 308 -24.11 -37.19 -94.64
N SER A 309 -25.45 -37.19 -94.60
CA SER A 309 -26.23 -36.40 -93.62
C SER A 309 -25.94 -36.84 -92.18
N SER A 310 -25.86 -38.16 -91.93
CA SER A 310 -25.45 -38.69 -90.62
C SER A 310 -24.03 -38.25 -90.23
N ILE A 311 -23.06 -38.33 -91.15
CA ILE A 311 -21.69 -37.85 -90.91
C ILE A 311 -21.68 -36.34 -90.60
N ALA A 312 -22.47 -35.53 -91.32
CA ALA A 312 -22.58 -34.10 -91.08
C ALA A 312 -23.20 -33.78 -89.71
N HIS A 313 -24.25 -34.52 -89.32
CA HIS A 313 -24.86 -34.42 -87.99
C HIS A 313 -23.84 -34.72 -86.88
N TRP A 314 -23.12 -35.85 -86.98
CA TRP A 314 -22.12 -36.24 -85.99
C TRP A 314 -20.93 -35.28 -85.93
N ARG A 315 -20.46 -34.76 -87.07
CA ARG A 315 -19.42 -33.71 -87.10
C ARG A 315 -19.87 -32.44 -86.37
N THR A 316 -21.12 -32.03 -86.57
CA THR A 316 -21.68 -30.86 -85.89
C THR A 316 -21.79 -31.11 -84.38
N LYS A 317 -22.29 -32.27 -83.97
CA LYS A 317 -22.35 -32.72 -82.57
C LYS A 317 -20.97 -32.74 -81.89
N ILE A 318 -19.95 -33.28 -82.56
CA ILE A 318 -18.57 -33.29 -82.04
C ILE A 318 -18.05 -31.87 -81.87
N THR A 319 -18.24 -31.02 -82.87
CA THR A 319 -17.78 -29.61 -82.83
C THR A 319 -18.47 -28.84 -81.70
N GLN A 320 -19.77 -29.05 -81.52
CA GLN A 320 -20.54 -28.44 -80.44
C GLN A 320 -20.07 -28.93 -79.07
N ASN A 321 -19.87 -30.24 -78.89
CA ASN A 321 -19.39 -30.81 -77.64
C ASN A 321 -17.99 -30.29 -77.27
N VAL A 322 -17.09 -30.17 -78.26
CA VAL A 322 -15.76 -29.56 -78.05
C VAL A 322 -15.90 -28.12 -77.59
N LYS A 323 -16.74 -27.31 -78.25
CA LYS A 323 -16.99 -25.92 -77.82
C LYS A 323 -17.50 -25.83 -76.38
N GLU A 324 -18.56 -26.57 -76.06
CA GLU A 324 -19.15 -26.59 -74.71
C GLU A 324 -18.15 -27.08 -73.65
N CYS A 325 -17.32 -28.08 -73.95
CA CYS A 325 -16.28 -28.55 -73.03
C CYS A 325 -15.18 -27.50 -72.86
N THR A 326 -14.75 -26.83 -73.93
CA THR A 326 -13.74 -25.76 -73.83
C THR A 326 -14.24 -24.56 -73.05
N GLU A 327 -15.50 -24.15 -73.26
CA GLU A 327 -16.12 -23.05 -72.52
C GLU A 327 -16.28 -23.39 -71.04
N ARG A 328 -16.77 -24.60 -70.73
CA ARG A 328 -16.91 -25.07 -69.35
C ARG A 328 -15.56 -25.17 -68.64
N ASN A 329 -14.53 -25.72 -69.29
CA ASN A 329 -13.18 -25.78 -68.72
C ASN A 329 -12.59 -24.39 -68.51
N ARG A 330 -12.78 -23.47 -69.46
CA ARG A 330 -12.32 -22.09 -69.32
C ARG A 330 -12.99 -21.38 -68.13
N ALA A 331 -14.31 -21.53 -67.96
CA ALA A 331 -15.01 -20.95 -66.82
C ALA A 331 -14.47 -21.49 -65.48
N LEU A 332 -14.24 -22.81 -65.40
CA LEU A 332 -13.65 -23.44 -64.21
C LEU A 332 -12.21 -22.96 -63.93
N GLU A 333 -11.41 -22.74 -64.98
CA GLU A 333 -10.06 -22.17 -64.82
C GLU A 333 -10.10 -20.72 -64.34
N GLU A 334 -11.03 -19.91 -64.86
CA GLU A 334 -11.24 -18.52 -64.42
C GLU A 334 -11.64 -18.48 -62.94
N GLU A 335 -12.60 -19.31 -62.52
CA GLU A 335 -13.02 -19.44 -61.11
C GLU A 335 -11.87 -19.94 -60.21
N LYS A 336 -11.14 -20.98 -60.63
CA LYS A 336 -9.95 -21.47 -59.90
C LYS A 336 -8.90 -20.38 -59.74
N SER A 337 -8.67 -19.58 -60.79
CA SER A 337 -7.73 -18.46 -60.76
C SER A 337 -8.21 -17.36 -59.80
N ALA A 338 -9.52 -17.08 -59.76
CA ALA A 338 -10.11 -16.09 -58.88
C ALA A 338 -9.96 -16.54 -57.42
N ILE A 339 -10.32 -17.78 -57.11
CA ILE A 339 -10.18 -18.38 -55.78
C ILE A 339 -8.69 -18.39 -55.35
N SER A 340 -7.76 -18.77 -56.24
CA SER A 340 -6.32 -18.68 -55.94
C SER A 340 -5.87 -17.27 -55.60
N ARG A 341 -6.33 -16.25 -56.35
CA ARG A 341 -6.03 -14.84 -56.06
C ARG A 341 -6.62 -14.40 -54.72
N HIS A 342 -7.86 -14.79 -54.41
CA HIS A 342 -8.48 -14.52 -53.11
C HIS A 342 -7.71 -15.19 -51.97
N PHE A 343 -7.30 -16.44 -52.13
CA PHE A 343 -6.48 -17.17 -51.16
C PHE A 343 -5.12 -16.49 -50.94
N GLN A 344 -4.42 -16.08 -52.01
CA GLN A 344 -3.15 -15.35 -51.90
C GLN A 344 -3.32 -14.01 -51.18
N LYS A 345 -4.37 -13.25 -51.50
CA LYS A 345 -4.70 -11.99 -50.81
C LYS A 345 -4.99 -12.21 -49.34
N LEU A 346 -5.78 -13.24 -49.00
CA LEU A 346 -6.11 -13.58 -47.62
C LEU A 346 -4.87 -14.03 -46.85
N LYS A 347 -4.03 -14.88 -47.45
CA LYS A 347 -2.76 -15.32 -46.86
C LYS A 347 -1.80 -14.15 -46.63
N ALA A 348 -1.73 -13.20 -47.55
CA ALA A 348 -0.94 -11.98 -47.38
C ALA A 348 -1.47 -11.12 -46.23
N LYS A 349 -2.80 -10.93 -46.12
CA LYS A 349 -3.42 -10.22 -44.98
C LYS A 349 -3.15 -10.93 -43.66
N MET A 350 -3.30 -12.26 -43.61
CA MET A 350 -3.03 -13.05 -42.40
C MET A 350 -1.56 -12.94 -41.96
N ASN A 351 -0.62 -12.99 -42.90
CA ASN A 351 0.80 -12.83 -42.59
C ASN A 351 1.11 -11.42 -42.08
N ARG A 352 0.56 -10.37 -42.71
CA ARG A 352 0.71 -8.98 -42.20
C ARG A 352 0.19 -8.83 -40.78
N MET A 353 -1.01 -9.34 -40.49
CA MET A 353 -1.57 -9.33 -39.14
C MET A 353 -0.66 -10.08 -38.15
N ARG A 354 -0.11 -11.24 -38.53
CA ARG A 354 0.82 -11.99 -37.67
C ARG A 354 2.13 -11.22 -37.43
N ASP A 355 2.67 -10.58 -38.46
CA ASP A 355 3.90 -9.79 -38.36
C ASP A 355 3.69 -8.53 -37.51
N GLU A 356 2.55 -7.83 -37.68
CA GLU A 356 2.15 -6.67 -36.86
C GLU A 356 1.96 -7.05 -35.40
N GLN A 357 1.24 -8.14 -35.12
CA GLN A 357 1.05 -8.63 -33.75
C GLN A 357 2.36 -9.11 -33.12
N LYS A 358 3.24 -9.75 -33.91
CA LYS A 358 4.58 -10.11 -33.46
C LYS A 358 5.39 -8.86 -33.12
N HIS A 359 5.35 -7.82 -33.97
CA HIS A 359 6.03 -6.55 -33.70
C HIS A 359 5.49 -5.88 -32.44
N HIS A 360 4.17 -5.80 -32.29
CA HIS A 360 3.54 -5.21 -31.12
C HIS A 360 3.94 -5.95 -29.83
N LEU A 361 3.97 -7.29 -29.87
CA LEU A 361 4.42 -8.09 -28.73
C LEU A 361 5.90 -7.88 -28.42
N THR A 362 6.76 -7.77 -29.44
CA THR A 362 8.19 -7.48 -29.22
C THR A 362 8.39 -6.10 -28.62
N ASP A 363 7.65 -5.10 -29.09
CA ASP A 363 7.76 -3.73 -28.60
C ASP A 363 7.25 -3.61 -27.17
N LEU A 364 6.09 -4.22 -26.86
CA LEU A 364 5.56 -4.30 -25.51
C LEU A 364 6.53 -5.03 -24.57
N SER A 365 7.09 -6.17 -24.99
CA SER A 365 8.05 -6.92 -24.19
C SER A 365 9.34 -6.12 -23.93
N ASN A 366 9.83 -5.39 -24.93
CA ASN A 366 11.01 -4.55 -24.78
C ASN A 366 10.73 -3.33 -23.88
N ASN A 367 9.59 -2.67 -24.05
CA ASN A 367 9.19 -1.54 -23.21
C ASN A 367 8.99 -1.97 -21.76
N ALA A 368 8.31 -3.10 -21.52
CA ALA A 368 8.15 -3.66 -20.18
C ALA A 368 9.50 -4.06 -19.56
N ARG A 369 10.42 -4.66 -20.34
CA ARG A 369 11.76 -5.00 -19.86
C ARG A 369 12.57 -3.75 -19.53
N ASN A 370 12.50 -2.71 -20.35
CA ASN A 370 13.20 -1.44 -20.13
C ASN A 370 12.65 -0.73 -18.89
N ALA A 371 11.33 -0.61 -18.76
CA ALA A 371 10.68 -0.03 -17.59
C ALA A 371 11.03 -0.79 -16.31
N LYS A 372 11.03 -2.13 -16.36
CA LYS A 372 11.49 -2.95 -15.24
C LYS A 372 12.95 -2.66 -14.89
N LYS A 373 13.85 -2.59 -15.88
CA LYS A 373 15.26 -2.30 -15.65
C LYS A 373 15.46 -0.92 -15.01
N THR A 374 14.74 0.11 -15.46
CA THR A 374 14.82 1.44 -14.87
C THR A 374 14.30 1.47 -13.44
N LEU A 375 13.23 0.71 -13.14
CA LEU A 375 12.72 0.58 -11.78
C LEU A 375 13.70 -0.19 -10.88
N ASP A 376 14.30 -1.27 -11.38
CA ASP A 376 15.32 -2.03 -10.65
C ASP A 376 16.55 -1.14 -10.34
N GLU A 377 17.00 -0.31 -11.30
CA GLU A 377 18.08 0.68 -11.09
C GLU A 377 17.72 1.74 -10.03
N GLN A 378 16.48 2.25 -10.04
CA GLN A 378 16.01 3.19 -9.02
C GLN A 378 15.89 2.53 -7.64
N LEU A 379 15.47 1.27 -7.59
CA LEU A 379 15.37 0.48 -6.37
C LEU A 379 16.76 0.26 -5.77
N GLU A 380 17.76 -0.14 -6.56
CA GLU A 380 19.15 -0.29 -6.10
C GLU A 380 19.71 1.02 -5.54
N LEU A 381 19.38 2.16 -6.17
CA LEU A 381 19.80 3.48 -5.70
C LEU A 381 19.10 3.85 -4.38
N ALA A 382 17.80 3.62 -4.26
CA ALA A 382 17.04 3.85 -3.03
C ALA A 382 17.55 2.98 -1.87
N GLU A 383 17.79 1.69 -2.11
CA GLU A 383 18.39 0.77 -1.14
C GLU A 383 19.76 1.25 -0.70
N ARG A 384 20.60 1.72 -1.64
CA ARG A 384 21.91 2.29 -1.31
C ARG A 384 21.80 3.53 -0.42
N ILE A 385 20.87 4.44 -0.71
CA ILE A 385 20.62 5.63 0.11
C ILE A 385 20.17 5.24 1.52
N ILE A 386 19.23 4.31 1.65
CA ILE A 386 18.73 3.83 2.95
C ILE A 386 19.86 3.16 3.74
N ASN A 387 20.62 2.25 3.11
CA ASN A 387 21.73 1.56 3.75
C ASN A 387 22.83 2.53 4.23
N LEU A 388 23.16 3.56 3.43
CA LEU A 388 24.08 4.62 3.85
C LEU A 388 23.49 5.45 5.00
N GLY A 389 22.20 5.78 4.94
CA GLY A 389 21.49 6.47 6.02
C GLY A 389 21.52 5.70 7.34
N GLU A 390 21.29 4.39 7.30
CA GLU A 390 21.39 3.51 8.47
C GLU A 390 22.81 3.42 9.02
N LEU A 391 23.82 3.32 8.14
CA LEU A 391 25.23 3.28 8.55
C LEU A 391 25.62 4.59 9.23
N VAL A 392 25.23 5.74 8.68
CA VAL A 392 25.47 7.06 9.29
C VAL A 392 24.74 7.18 10.64
N ARG A 393 23.50 6.68 10.76
CA ARG A 393 22.72 6.70 12.01
C ARG A 393 23.40 5.94 13.15
N LYS A 394 24.27 4.96 12.86
CA LYS A 394 25.08 4.29 13.89
C LYS A 394 26.07 5.23 14.59
N LEU A 395 26.54 6.27 13.91
CA LEU A 395 27.49 7.26 14.44
C LEU A 395 26.80 8.47 15.10
N GLU A 396 25.49 8.64 14.90
CA GLU A 396 24.70 9.70 15.55
C GLU A 396 24.55 9.46 17.05
N THR A 397 24.53 10.56 17.82
CA THR A 397 24.29 10.53 19.27
C THR A 397 22.83 10.18 19.59
N GLU A 398 22.53 9.68 20.80
CA GLU A 398 21.15 9.37 21.20
C GLU A 398 20.21 10.57 21.06
N ARG A 399 20.70 11.79 21.33
CA ARG A 399 19.93 13.02 21.16
C ARG A 399 19.53 13.26 19.71
N GLU A 400 20.43 13.01 18.77
CA GLU A 400 20.18 13.19 17.34
C GLU A 400 19.35 12.05 16.74
N ARG A 401 19.44 10.84 17.29
CA ARG A 401 18.56 9.74 16.88
C ARG A 401 17.10 9.96 17.24
N VAL A 402 16.85 10.62 18.38
CA VAL A 402 15.50 10.92 18.91
C VAL A 402 14.98 12.26 18.37
N LEU A 403 15.83 13.29 18.25
CA LEU A 403 15.53 14.55 17.57
C LEU A 403 16.58 14.85 16.48
N PRO A 404 16.40 14.33 15.25
CA PRO A 404 17.33 14.55 14.15
C PRO A 404 17.33 15.98 13.62
N PHE A 405 16.23 16.72 13.81
CA PHE A 405 16.03 18.06 13.27
C PHE A 405 16.15 19.10 14.39
N TYR A 406 17.16 19.96 14.28
CA TYR A 406 17.41 21.03 15.23
C TYR A 406 16.80 22.35 14.78
N HIS A 407 16.24 23.07 15.75
CA HIS A 407 15.63 24.38 15.57
C HIS A 407 16.70 25.45 15.77
N SER A 408 17.33 25.87 14.68
CA SER A 408 18.48 26.78 14.71
C SER A 408 18.11 28.21 15.08
N THR A 409 16.85 28.63 14.89
CA THR A 409 16.40 30.02 15.10
C THR A 409 15.22 30.10 16.08
N ILE A 410 15.03 31.26 16.74
CA ILE A 410 13.86 31.54 17.59
C ILE A 410 12.54 31.48 16.78
N ALA A 411 12.62 31.79 15.48
CA ALA A 411 11.54 31.58 14.52
C ALA A 411 11.27 30.08 14.31
N ASP A 412 12.29 29.25 14.06
CA ASP A 412 12.14 27.78 13.96
C ASP A 412 11.60 27.14 15.25
N LYS A 413 11.90 27.69 16.44
CA LYS A 413 11.31 27.21 17.71
C LYS A 413 9.85 27.60 17.87
N LYS A 414 9.44 28.74 17.32
CA LYS A 414 8.03 29.18 17.32
C LYS A 414 7.24 28.39 16.29
N GLU A 415 7.75 28.25 15.07
CA GLU A 415 7.17 27.41 14.02
C GLU A 415 7.16 25.93 14.42
N ALA A 416 8.16 25.42 15.15
CA ALA A 416 8.13 24.05 15.64
C ALA A 416 7.24 23.85 16.86
N ASN A 417 7.06 24.85 17.72
CA ASN A 417 6.02 24.82 18.75
C ASN A 417 4.62 24.92 18.11
N GLU A 418 4.48 25.66 17.02
CA GLU A 418 3.27 25.72 16.19
C GLU A 418 3.09 24.45 15.36
N LEU A 419 4.15 23.77 14.91
CA LEU A 419 4.08 22.46 14.23
C LEU A 419 3.90 21.31 15.21
N THR A 420 4.43 21.38 16.43
CA THR A 420 4.11 20.39 17.47
C THR A 420 2.74 20.65 18.08
N GLU A 421 2.18 21.83 17.94
CA GLU A 421 0.74 22.08 18.12
C GLU A 421 -0.06 21.57 16.90
N ASN A 422 0.35 21.88 15.67
CA ASN A 422 -0.38 21.50 14.46
C ASN A 422 -0.29 20.00 14.14
N VAL A 423 0.86 19.33 14.32
CA VAL A 423 0.97 17.86 14.24
C VAL A 423 0.20 17.20 15.38
N ARG A 424 0.08 17.87 16.52
CA ARG A 424 -0.80 17.47 17.62
C ARG A 424 -2.24 17.94 17.41
N LEU A 425 -2.56 18.63 16.31
CA LEU A 425 -3.90 18.88 15.78
C LEU A 425 -4.17 18.01 14.52
N VAL A 426 -3.14 17.43 13.90
CA VAL A 426 -3.24 16.58 12.69
C VAL A 426 -3.17 15.09 13.02
N VAL A 427 -2.41 14.66 14.05
CA VAL A 427 -2.63 13.36 14.76
C VAL A 427 -4.03 13.31 15.39
N ARG A 428 -4.66 14.48 15.37
CA ARG A 428 -5.75 14.89 16.15
C ARG A 428 -6.77 15.57 15.17
N GLY A 429 -6.99 14.94 14.02
CA GLY A 429 -8.37 14.87 13.51
C GLY A 429 -9.01 16.05 12.80
N GLU A 430 -8.26 16.95 12.18
CA GLU A 430 -8.86 17.82 11.15
C GLU A 430 -8.12 17.69 9.82
N GLN A 431 -8.75 17.03 8.83
CA GLN A 431 -8.45 17.27 7.41
C GLN A 431 -9.44 18.35 6.96
N THR A 432 -8.93 19.55 6.71
CA THR A 432 -9.65 20.54 5.93
C THR A 432 -9.59 20.14 4.47
N HIS A 433 -10.76 19.84 3.91
CA HIS A 433 -11.03 19.77 2.48
C HIS A 433 -10.42 20.93 1.71
N GLY A 434 -9.59 20.61 0.72
CA GLY A 434 -9.34 21.43 -0.45
C GLY A 434 -9.50 20.52 -1.67
N ASP A 435 -10.67 20.59 -2.31
CA ASP A 435 -10.88 20.07 -3.65
C ASP A 435 -9.93 20.82 -4.60
N ASP A 436 -9.10 20.07 -5.36
CA ASP A 436 -9.06 20.14 -6.82
C ASP A 436 -7.98 19.20 -7.38
N ASP A 437 -8.39 18.46 -8.40
CA ASP A 437 -7.64 17.66 -9.39
C ASP A 437 -7.00 16.32 -8.99
N ASP A 438 -7.72 15.28 -9.43
CA ASP A 438 -7.33 13.89 -9.65
C ASP A 438 -6.25 13.78 -10.76
N ALA A 439 -5.03 14.18 -10.44
CA ALA A 439 -3.86 13.94 -11.27
C ALA A 439 -2.87 13.02 -10.52
N LEU A 440 -2.86 11.74 -10.91
CA LEU A 440 -1.84 10.71 -10.65
C LEU A 440 -0.67 11.22 -9.79
N GLN A 441 -0.78 11.05 -8.47
CA GLN A 441 0.14 11.62 -7.50
C GLN A 441 1.53 10.96 -7.64
N GLU A 442 2.38 11.63 -8.40
CA GLU A 442 3.82 11.38 -8.49
C GLU A 442 4.36 11.47 -7.04
N PHE A 443 5.07 10.43 -6.56
CA PHE A 443 5.64 10.38 -5.22
C PHE A 443 6.66 11.52 -5.04
N GLN A 444 6.19 12.69 -4.64
CA GLN A 444 7.00 13.87 -4.37
C GLN A 444 7.06 14.11 -2.85
N PRO A 445 8.24 14.43 -2.28
CA PRO A 445 8.38 14.74 -0.87
C PRO A 445 7.45 15.88 -0.44
N GLN A 446 6.43 15.55 0.35
CA GLN A 446 5.60 16.55 1.00
C GLN A 446 6.35 17.09 2.23
N GLY A 447 6.36 18.41 2.36
CA GLY A 447 6.94 19.05 3.53
C GLY A 447 6.12 18.81 4.77
N LEU A 448 6.77 18.83 5.92
CA LEU A 448 6.10 18.88 7.22
C LEU A 448 5.16 20.09 7.38
N ASN A 449 5.20 21.07 6.46
CA ASN A 449 4.40 22.27 6.46
C ASN A 449 3.13 22.07 5.61
N ASN A 450 2.02 21.72 6.26
CA ASN A 450 0.65 21.89 5.77
C ASN A 450 0.28 21.18 4.45
N GLY A 451 0.97 20.10 4.07
CA GLY A 451 0.64 19.38 2.83
C GLY A 451 0.93 20.17 1.54
N ILE A 452 1.65 21.29 1.63
CA ILE A 452 2.08 22.07 0.47
C ILE A 452 3.26 21.31 -0.17
N VAL A 453 3.23 21.20 -1.50
CA VAL A 453 4.32 20.63 -2.29
C VAL A 453 5.59 21.43 -2.01
N VAL A 454 6.62 20.78 -1.46
CA VAL A 454 7.89 21.44 -1.19
C VAL A 454 8.64 21.60 -2.50
N SER A 455 9.23 22.79 -2.69
CA SER A 455 10.04 23.06 -3.87
C SER A 455 11.24 22.13 -3.92
N GLU A 456 11.67 21.71 -5.12
CA GLU A 456 12.87 20.87 -5.29
C GLU A 456 14.12 21.46 -4.60
N TRP A 457 14.19 22.79 -4.49
CA TRP A 457 15.29 23.50 -3.82
C TRP A 457 15.28 23.36 -2.30
N GLU A 458 14.14 23.04 -1.70
CA GLU A 458 13.91 23.00 -0.26
C GLU A 458 13.83 21.56 0.29
N TYR A 459 13.83 20.53 -0.56
CA TYR A 459 13.73 19.11 -0.15
C TYR A 459 14.79 18.66 0.85
N LEU A 460 15.98 19.23 0.78
CA LEU A 460 17.12 18.82 1.60
C LEU A 460 17.40 19.79 2.76
N ASP A 461 16.55 20.78 3.01
CA ASP A 461 16.80 21.80 4.03
C ASP A 461 16.96 21.20 5.43
N LEU A 462 16.12 20.23 5.79
CA LEU A 462 16.23 19.51 7.05
C LEU A 462 17.50 18.65 7.13
N PHE A 463 17.91 18.05 6.00
CA PHE A 463 19.17 17.33 5.90
C PHE A 463 20.36 18.26 6.12
N TRP A 464 20.36 19.43 5.48
CA TRP A 464 21.41 20.44 5.64
C TRP A 464 21.45 21.04 7.05
N LYS A 465 20.30 21.27 7.70
CA LYS A 465 20.25 21.66 9.13
C LYS A 465 20.94 20.61 10.01
N ARG A 466 20.67 19.32 9.78
CA ARG A 466 21.35 18.21 10.51
C ARG A 466 22.85 18.16 10.21
N TYR A 467 23.23 18.28 8.94
CA TYR A 467 24.63 18.27 8.50
C TYR A 467 25.44 19.42 9.12
N ASN A 468 24.90 20.64 9.08
CA ASN A 468 25.55 21.83 9.62
C ASN A 468 25.73 21.75 11.13
N LYS A 469 24.78 21.14 11.84
CA LYS A 469 24.95 20.89 13.27
C LYS A 469 26.13 19.97 13.57
N VAL A 470 26.23 18.84 12.87
CA VAL A 470 27.36 17.91 13.05
C VAL A 470 28.68 18.62 12.73
N GLN A 471 28.72 19.48 11.72
CA GLN A 471 29.91 20.32 11.46
C GLN A 471 30.23 21.29 12.60
N LEU A 472 29.24 21.92 13.22
CA LEU A 472 29.45 22.80 14.38
C LEU A 472 29.99 22.03 15.58
N ASP A 473 29.45 20.83 15.83
CA ASP A 473 29.90 19.95 16.91
C ASP A 473 31.34 19.46 16.66
N ASP A 474 31.69 19.08 15.42
CA ASP A 474 33.07 18.74 15.04
C ASP A 474 34.04 19.92 15.24
N LEU A 475 33.67 21.12 14.80
CA LEU A 475 34.47 22.33 15.02
C LEU A 475 34.65 22.66 16.51
N ALA A 476 33.62 22.43 17.34
CA ALA A 476 33.72 22.60 18.78
C ALA A 476 34.68 21.59 19.41
N ILE A 477 34.59 20.31 19.02
CA ILE A 477 35.49 19.25 19.46
C ILE A 477 36.94 19.56 19.04
N GLN A 478 37.16 20.03 17.81
CA GLN A 478 38.49 20.39 17.33
C GLN A 478 39.09 21.55 18.13
N ARG A 479 38.28 22.56 18.50
CA ARG A 479 38.73 23.68 19.35
C ARG A 479 39.09 23.23 20.76
N GLU A 480 38.26 22.42 21.39
CA GLU A 480 38.55 21.87 22.72
C GLU A 480 39.80 20.98 22.68
N LYS A 481 39.95 20.14 21.63
CA LYS A 481 41.17 19.35 21.43
C LYS A 481 42.41 20.23 21.33
N ALA A 482 42.38 21.28 20.50
CA ALA A 482 43.50 22.21 20.37
C ALA A 482 43.82 22.93 21.70
N ARG A 483 42.79 23.28 22.48
CA ARG A 483 42.95 23.84 23.82
C ARG A 483 43.64 22.84 24.76
N TYR A 484 43.19 21.58 24.81
CA TYR A 484 43.82 20.54 25.63
C TYR A 484 45.24 20.23 25.18
N GLU A 485 45.52 20.25 23.87
CA GLU A 485 46.88 20.10 23.36
C GLU A 485 47.80 21.23 23.83
N ASN A 486 47.31 22.48 23.82
CA ASN A 486 48.05 23.62 24.36
C ASN A 486 48.25 23.52 25.88
N GLU A 487 47.20 23.23 26.65
CA GLU A 487 47.29 23.02 28.10
C GLU A 487 48.25 21.88 28.44
N ASN A 488 48.24 20.78 27.68
CA ASN A 488 49.18 19.68 27.86
C ASN A 488 50.61 20.09 27.50
N CYS A 489 50.82 20.89 26.44
CA CYS A 489 52.13 21.46 26.13
C CYS A 489 52.64 22.37 27.26
N GLU A 490 51.77 23.21 27.83
CA GLU A 490 52.09 24.07 28.97
C GLU A 490 52.43 23.25 30.22
N LEU A 491 51.63 22.23 30.55
CA LEU A 491 51.88 21.33 31.67
C LEU A 491 53.18 20.54 31.48
N GLN A 492 53.47 20.07 30.27
CA GLN A 492 54.75 19.43 29.96
C GLN A 492 55.92 20.41 30.09
N ALA A 493 55.75 21.67 29.70
CA ALA A 493 56.75 22.72 29.89
C ALA A 493 57.00 23.03 31.37
N ILE A 494 55.94 23.15 32.18
CA ILE A 494 56.02 23.35 33.64
C ILE A 494 56.67 22.15 34.31
N LEU A 495 56.28 20.93 33.94
CA LEU A 495 56.88 19.70 34.47
C LEU A 495 58.36 19.62 34.10
N LYS A 496 58.71 19.95 32.86
CA LYS A 496 60.11 20.05 32.42
C LYS A 496 60.87 21.08 33.25
N GLN A 497 60.31 22.28 33.46
CA GLN A 497 60.91 23.32 34.32
C GLN A 497 61.08 22.85 35.76
N TYR A 498 60.12 22.10 36.31
CA TYR A 498 60.21 21.54 37.67
C TYR A 498 61.28 20.46 37.77
N LEU A 499 61.37 19.55 36.79
CA LEU A 499 62.41 18.53 36.71
C LEU A 499 63.80 19.15 36.52
N ASP A 500 63.91 20.16 35.68
CA ASP A 500 65.12 20.97 35.49
C ASP A 500 65.48 21.78 36.77
N GLY A 501 64.51 22.13 37.61
CA GLY A 501 64.76 22.76 38.91
C GLY A 501 65.30 21.80 39.98
N ILE A 502 65.08 20.49 39.83
CA ILE A 502 65.48 19.45 40.80
C ILE A 502 66.72 18.69 40.33
N SER A 503 66.87 18.52 39.01
CA SER A 503 67.97 17.80 38.38
C SER A 503 69.02 18.79 37.85
N VAL A 504 70.30 18.49 38.04
CA VAL A 504 71.38 19.30 37.47
C VAL A 504 71.69 18.78 36.07
N ASN A 505 71.10 19.41 35.06
CA ASN A 505 71.28 19.06 33.65
C ASN A 505 71.97 20.19 32.87
N ASP A 506 72.61 19.88 31.74
CA ASP A 506 73.47 20.83 31.00
C ASP A 506 72.68 22.04 30.44
N THR A 507 71.39 21.84 30.13
CA THR A 507 70.44 22.90 29.74
C THR A 507 70.11 23.88 30.88
N VAL A 508 70.14 23.42 32.13
CA VAL A 508 69.85 24.22 33.33
C VAL A 508 71.05 25.09 33.70
N MET A 509 72.27 24.60 33.48
CA MET A 509 73.50 25.34 33.74
C MET A 509 73.75 26.45 32.71
N ASN A 510 73.24 26.28 31.48
CA ASN A 510 73.34 27.27 30.40
C ASN A 510 72.22 28.33 30.42
N SER A 511 71.17 28.14 31.23
CA SER A 511 70.06 29.09 31.39
C SER A 511 70.12 29.79 32.75
N SER A 512 69.38 30.90 32.93
CA SER A 512 69.38 31.63 34.20
C SER A 512 68.77 30.78 35.31
N ASN A 513 69.61 30.32 36.24
CA ASN A 513 69.26 29.34 37.27
C ASN A 513 69.67 29.81 38.68
N PRO A 514 68.99 29.36 39.74
CA PRO A 514 69.33 29.72 41.12
C PRO A 514 70.59 29.01 41.66
N LEU A 515 71.12 28.02 40.94
CA LEU A 515 72.29 27.22 41.34
C LEU A 515 73.62 27.94 41.10
N LEU A 516 73.70 28.87 40.14
CA LEU A 516 74.92 29.62 39.81
C LEU A 516 74.59 31.08 39.49
N VAL A 517 74.64 31.93 40.52
CA VAL A 517 74.22 33.33 40.45
C VAL A 517 75.39 34.21 40.03
N VAL A 518 75.40 34.63 38.76
CA VAL A 518 76.40 35.57 38.24
C VAL A 518 75.83 37.00 38.27
N ASN A 519 76.56 37.94 38.89
CA ASN A 519 76.21 39.36 38.99
C ASN A 519 74.87 39.68 39.70
N GLY A 520 74.54 38.99 40.79
CA GLY A 520 73.47 39.39 41.73
C GLY A 520 72.04 39.44 41.16
N ARG A 521 71.80 38.94 39.94
CA ARG A 521 70.48 38.95 39.31
C ARG A 521 69.75 37.63 39.54
N LEU A 522 69.18 37.49 40.74
CA LEU A 522 68.22 36.44 41.03
C LEU A 522 66.82 37.02 40.80
N ARG A 523 66.25 36.83 39.60
CA ARG A 523 64.87 37.26 39.31
C ARG A 523 63.87 36.25 39.90
N LEU A 524 63.78 36.19 41.22
CA LEU A 524 62.66 35.56 41.89
C LEU A 524 61.46 36.50 41.79
N HIS A 525 60.38 36.04 41.16
CA HIS A 525 59.09 36.72 41.02
C HIS A 525 59.13 38.00 40.18
N GLN A 526 58.92 37.85 38.87
CA GLN A 526 58.31 38.90 38.09
C GLN A 526 56.86 38.46 37.80
N THR A 527 55.90 39.08 38.49
CA THR A 527 54.53 39.19 37.99
C THR A 527 54.65 39.80 36.60
N THR A 528 54.41 39.01 35.57
CA THR A 528 54.22 39.53 34.22
C THR A 528 52.85 40.18 34.19
N GLU A 529 52.72 41.35 34.82
CA GLU A 529 51.93 42.41 34.21
C GLU A 529 52.67 42.79 32.92
N SER A 530 52.44 42.00 31.87
CA SER A 530 52.56 42.49 30.51
C SER A 530 51.49 43.56 30.37
N ASP A 531 51.87 44.81 30.65
CA ASP A 531 51.18 45.99 30.19
C ASP A 531 50.84 45.75 28.70
N PRO A 532 49.56 45.55 28.32
CA PRO A 532 49.22 45.49 26.93
C PRO A 532 49.45 46.90 26.44
N GLN A 533 50.57 47.12 25.75
CA GLN A 533 50.72 48.26 24.87
C GLN A 533 49.38 48.45 24.20
N ARG A 534 48.69 49.54 24.54
CA ARG A 534 47.48 50.00 23.88
C ARG A 534 47.80 50.02 22.39
N LYS A 535 47.46 48.94 21.69
CA LYS A 535 47.22 48.98 20.27
C LYS A 535 46.08 49.98 20.15
N LYS A 536 46.42 51.22 19.76
CA LYS A 536 45.44 52.17 19.26
C LYS A 536 44.53 51.38 18.32
N PRO A 537 43.19 51.43 18.46
CA PRO A 537 42.33 50.83 17.46
C PRO A 537 42.65 51.55 16.15
N ILE A 538 43.34 50.85 15.24
CA ILE A 538 43.40 51.25 13.85
C ILE A 538 42.04 50.83 13.31
N ILE A 539 41.16 51.82 13.18
CA ILE A 539 39.94 51.68 12.41
C ILE A 539 40.41 51.46 10.98
N ASP A 540 40.23 50.24 10.49
CA ASP A 540 40.40 49.96 9.07
C ASP A 540 39.34 50.75 8.30
N ALA A 541 39.77 51.63 7.41
CA ALA A 541 38.92 52.61 6.72
C ALA A 541 38.00 51.99 5.64
N ASN A 542 37.79 50.66 5.68
CA ASN A 542 36.96 49.91 4.74
C ASN A 542 35.69 49.29 5.34
N HIS A 543 35.32 49.62 6.60
CA HIS A 543 34.01 49.26 7.17
C HIS A 543 33.14 50.48 7.51
N MET A 544 33.04 51.43 6.57
CA MET A 544 32.08 52.54 6.63
C MET A 544 31.23 52.64 5.35
N VAL A 545 30.45 51.60 5.06
CA VAL A 545 29.26 51.63 4.16
C VAL A 545 28.39 50.44 4.60
N ALA A 546 27.12 50.51 5.01
CA ALA A 546 26.15 51.56 5.18
C ALA A 546 25.13 51.10 6.25
N THR A 547 24.85 51.92 7.26
CA THR A 547 23.64 51.79 8.09
C THR A 547 22.89 53.12 8.08
N ASN A 548 22.35 53.46 6.92
CA ASN A 548 21.17 54.31 6.85
C ASN A 548 19.94 53.39 6.89
N ARG A 549 19.44 53.10 8.09
CA ARG A 549 18.01 52.86 8.29
C ARG A 549 17.46 54.01 9.11
N VAL A 550 16.76 54.85 8.35
CA VAL A 550 15.96 56.00 8.73
C VAL A 550 14.96 55.61 9.81
N SER A 551 14.94 56.35 10.91
CA SER A 551 13.73 56.50 11.73
C SER A 551 12.87 57.60 11.12
N LYS A 552 11.79 57.19 10.47
CA LYS A 552 10.48 57.84 10.43
C LYS A 552 9.45 56.82 9.98
#